data_AF-A0A317IHS6-F1
#
_entry.id   AF-A0A317IHS6-F1
#
_cell.length_a   1.000
_cell.length_b   1.000
_cell.length_c   1.000
_cell.angle_alpha   90.00
_cell.angle_beta   90.00
_cell.angle_gamma   90.00
#
_symmetry.space_group_name_H-M   'P 1'
#
loop_
_entity.id
_entity.type
_entity.pdbx_description
1 polymer ?
#
loop_
_entity_poly.entity_id
_entity_poly.type
_entity_poly.pdbx_seq_one_letter_code
_entity_poly.pdbx_strand_id
1 'polypeptide(L)'
;MKFALLWVVGLVALGSARLGQSASSEYFTPSHTLSGIGVARDDLSDDLLDVRTDLMIQSQTFPIMRDPQAVPGAERITKNPKLQSIFRSAAEVSGLPASLVEAIAYLESWGDPKAESYSGPRGIMQISKSTAREMGLRVLTTTRYRVTTERVQVRNKRNKLVTKTIRHKIPYVVASRDDRLVPERAIPAAARYLAALERRFGGRDWAVFAYHCGEGCVSEMLDLTRRARGISKDHATVARMFFSATPAWNRDLYQAVQMQMQRDYSPTYWFRIQRAQQLLELYRSDPKAFIALAQDYKSEFANALRAPHRLSVWLRREDLLFHSCEDIKANMGTKLVRALDRPEYFGYALRISPDQPENLDYFLQASPSALGTLTYIAFETRRLWEQMKPKGEKFRPLEVTSLVQPEDYARTISRAEGISHCSGQVFDIAYGGLPPGEYESLRFVLDDLGWEGYLGFVEDGRDTLHIGPAPSVREFFTTVFQDALGTKGADAVSAKERSRPDQLPPVSELQ
;
A
#
# COMPACT_ATOMS: atom_id res chain seq x y z
N MET A 1 -7.70 -21.58 -15.86
CA MET A 1 -7.87 -22.71 -14.93
C MET A 1 -8.54 -22.18 -13.67
N LYS A 2 -9.55 -22.90 -13.17
CA LYS A 2 -10.25 -22.58 -11.93
C LYS A 2 -9.24 -22.58 -10.78
N PHE A 3 -8.79 -21.41 -10.35
CA PHE A 3 -8.16 -21.28 -9.05
C PHE A 3 -9.22 -21.61 -8.02
N ALA A 4 -9.06 -22.73 -7.32
CA ALA A 4 -9.73 -22.94 -6.05
C ALA A 4 -9.10 -21.95 -5.05
N LEU A 5 -9.53 -20.68 -5.12
CA LEU A 5 -9.44 -19.78 -3.99
C LEU A 5 -10.35 -20.41 -2.93
N LEU A 6 -9.74 -20.96 -1.89
CA LEU A 6 -10.41 -21.15 -0.61
C LEU A 6 -10.84 -19.76 -0.14
N TRP A 7 -12.10 -19.41 -0.40
CA TRP A 7 -12.76 -18.27 0.20
C TRP A 7 -12.92 -18.57 1.69
N VAL A 8 -12.04 -18.00 2.51
CA VAL A 8 -12.38 -17.73 3.90
C VAL A 8 -12.88 -16.29 3.94
N VAL A 9 -14.15 -16.10 3.57
CA VAL A 9 -14.91 -14.97 4.10
C VAL A 9 -15.18 -15.33 5.54
N GLY A 10 -14.36 -14.82 6.46
CA GLY A 10 -14.64 -14.86 7.89
C GLY A 10 -15.84 -13.98 8.20
N LEU A 11 -17.05 -14.52 7.97
CA LEU A 11 -18.30 -13.94 8.43
C LEU A 11 -18.41 -14.27 9.93
N VAL A 12 -17.66 -13.55 10.76
CA VAL A 12 -17.83 -13.61 12.21
C VAL A 12 -19.06 -12.81 12.56
N ALA A 13 -20.17 -13.51 12.74
CA ALA A 13 -21.38 -12.96 13.32
C ALA A 13 -21.27 -12.90 14.85
N LEU A 14 -21.74 -11.78 15.39
CA LEU A 14 -22.28 -11.55 16.74
C LEU A 14 -21.27 -11.34 17.90
N GLY A 15 -20.78 -10.09 17.98
CA GLY A 15 -20.54 -9.44 19.26
C GLY A 15 -21.80 -8.67 19.69
N SER A 16 -22.48 -9.19 20.72
CA SER A 16 -23.63 -8.64 21.46
C SER A 16 -24.11 -7.23 21.08
N ALA A 17 -25.19 -7.17 20.27
CA ALA A 17 -26.05 -6.02 20.19
C ALA A 17 -26.58 -5.69 21.59
N ARG A 18 -26.12 -4.57 22.17
CA ARG A 18 -26.89 -3.91 23.22
C ARG A 18 -28.19 -3.46 22.58
N LEU A 19 -29.28 -4.18 22.84
CA LEU A 19 -30.63 -3.65 22.66
C LEU A 19 -30.75 -2.39 23.51
N GLY A 20 -30.73 -1.24 22.85
CA GLY A 20 -30.82 0.07 23.50
C GLY A 20 -30.88 1.18 22.47
N GLN A 21 -32.10 1.59 22.13
CA GLN A 21 -32.49 2.86 21.50
C GLN A 21 -31.98 3.14 20.07
N SER A 22 -32.92 3.02 19.14
CA SER A 22 -32.95 3.74 17.86
C SER A 22 -32.92 5.25 18.14
N ALA A 23 -31.72 5.83 18.20
CA ALA A 23 -31.49 7.21 17.81
C ALA A 23 -31.04 7.16 16.35
N SER A 24 -31.67 7.91 15.46
CA SER A 24 -31.17 8.11 14.10
C SER A 24 -29.72 8.61 14.20
N SER A 25 -28.77 7.83 13.70
CA SER A 25 -27.35 8.24 13.65
C SER A 25 -27.22 9.60 12.96
N GLU A 26 -26.42 10.52 13.52
CA GLU A 26 -26.19 11.86 12.96
C GLU A 26 -25.58 11.82 11.55
N TYR A 27 -24.94 10.71 11.18
CA TYR A 27 -24.36 10.46 9.87
C TYR A 27 -24.49 9.00 9.45
N PHE A 28 -24.27 8.72 8.16
CA PHE A 28 -24.37 7.38 7.59
C PHE A 28 -23.44 6.39 8.32
N THR A 29 -23.98 5.24 8.71
CA THR A 29 -23.20 4.10 9.22
C THR A 29 -23.56 2.88 8.37
N PRO A 30 -22.60 2.26 7.66
CA PRO A 30 -22.89 1.07 6.85
C PRO A 30 -23.24 -0.12 7.76
N SER A 31 -24.19 -0.94 7.32
CA SER A 31 -24.52 -2.20 8.01
C SER A 31 -23.44 -3.25 7.75
N HIS A 32 -22.74 -3.14 6.62
CA HIS A 32 -21.63 -4.00 6.23
C HIS A 32 -20.30 -3.26 6.41
N THR A 33 -19.46 -3.76 7.33
CA THR A 33 -18.16 -3.17 7.67
C THR A 33 -17.01 -4.16 7.53
N LEU A 34 -15.83 -3.64 7.23
CA LEU A 34 -14.57 -4.38 7.34
C LEU A 34 -14.07 -4.35 8.79
N SER A 35 -13.59 -5.48 9.28
CA SER A 35 -13.12 -5.61 10.67
C SER A 35 -11.71 -5.05 10.84
N GLY A 36 -11.49 -4.29 11.91
CA GLY A 36 -10.16 -3.77 12.27
C GLY A 36 -9.65 -2.62 11.40
N ILE A 37 -10.52 -1.92 10.67
CA ILE A 37 -10.16 -0.72 9.90
C ILE A 37 -10.23 0.54 10.77
N GLY A 38 -9.32 1.48 10.53
CA GLY A 38 -9.37 2.81 11.12
C GLY A 38 -9.27 2.75 12.64
N VAL A 39 -10.31 3.25 13.29
CA VAL A 39 -10.39 3.29 14.75
C VAL A 39 -10.54 1.91 15.39
N ALA A 40 -11.06 0.92 14.65
CA ALA A 40 -11.31 -0.42 15.15
C ALA A 40 -10.03 -1.24 15.39
N ARG A 41 -8.85 -0.67 15.08
CA ARG A 41 -7.54 -1.26 15.37
C ARG A 41 -7.18 -1.32 16.88
N ASP A 42 -7.91 -0.65 17.76
CA ASP A 42 -7.66 -0.67 19.23
C ASP A 42 -7.90 -2.05 19.86
N ASP A 43 -8.82 -2.84 19.30
CA ASP A 43 -9.25 -4.14 19.83
C ASP A 43 -9.06 -5.26 18.80
N LEU A 44 -7.81 -5.39 18.30
CA LEU A 44 -7.44 -6.44 17.36
C LEU A 44 -7.21 -7.76 18.10
N SER A 45 -8.18 -8.67 18.01
CA SER A 45 -8.00 -10.06 18.41
C SER A 45 -6.87 -10.73 17.62
N ASP A 46 -6.30 -11.80 18.16
CA ASP A 46 -5.23 -12.55 17.49
C ASP A 46 -5.71 -13.14 16.15
N ASP A 47 -6.93 -13.69 16.10
CA ASP A 47 -7.53 -14.21 14.86
C ASP A 47 -7.69 -13.12 13.79
N LEU A 48 -8.14 -11.93 14.18
CA LEU A 48 -8.30 -10.82 13.25
C LEU A 48 -6.94 -10.28 12.79
N LEU A 49 -5.95 -10.25 13.68
CA LEU A 49 -4.58 -9.88 13.32
C LEU A 49 -4.01 -10.84 12.27
N ASP A 50 -4.25 -12.15 12.41
CA ASP A 50 -3.80 -13.16 11.46
C ASP A 50 -4.44 -12.97 10.08
N VAL A 51 -5.76 -12.75 10.02
CA VAL A 51 -6.47 -12.46 8.76
C VAL A 51 -5.91 -11.21 8.08
N ARG A 52 -5.72 -10.12 8.84
CA ARG A 52 -5.20 -8.86 8.30
C ARG A 52 -3.74 -9.01 7.86
N THR A 53 -2.96 -9.79 8.59
CA THR A 53 -1.58 -10.14 8.23
C THR A 53 -1.55 -10.86 6.89
N ASP A 54 -2.40 -11.86 6.70
CA ASP A 54 -2.51 -12.58 5.44
C ASP A 54 -2.92 -11.68 4.28
N LEU A 55 -3.91 -10.80 4.47
CA LEU A 55 -4.31 -9.82 3.47
C LEU A 55 -3.15 -8.89 3.08
N MET A 56 -2.40 -8.37 4.07
CA MET A 56 -1.23 -7.55 3.83
C MET A 56 -0.12 -8.31 3.08
N ILE A 57 0.11 -9.58 3.42
CA ILE A 57 1.04 -10.46 2.68
C ILE A 57 0.57 -10.61 1.23
N GLN A 58 -0.70 -10.94 1.00
CA GLN A 58 -1.24 -11.11 -0.37
C GLN A 58 -1.12 -9.81 -1.18
N SER A 59 -1.34 -8.65 -0.56
CA SER A 59 -1.24 -7.35 -1.22
C SER A 59 0.19 -7.01 -1.68
N GLN A 60 1.22 -7.65 -1.10
CA GLN A 60 2.62 -7.54 -1.56
C GLN A 60 2.86 -8.24 -2.91
N THR A 61 1.88 -8.95 -3.47
CA THR A 61 1.98 -9.47 -4.84
C THR A 61 2.24 -8.35 -5.84
N PHE A 62 1.54 -7.21 -5.70
CA PHE A 62 1.70 -6.07 -6.61
C PHE A 62 3.15 -5.54 -6.70
N PRO A 63 3.79 -5.09 -5.60
CA PRO A 63 5.12 -4.49 -5.69
C PRO A 63 6.20 -5.45 -6.22
N ILE A 64 6.02 -6.77 -6.04
CA ILE A 64 6.93 -7.82 -6.51
C ILE A 64 6.66 -8.17 -7.97
N MET A 65 5.44 -8.58 -8.32
CA MET A 65 5.10 -9.11 -9.65
C MET A 65 5.11 -8.03 -10.75
N ARG A 66 4.92 -6.75 -10.39
CA ARG A 66 5.05 -5.65 -11.36
C ARG A 66 6.47 -5.44 -11.87
N ASP A 67 7.49 -6.01 -11.20
CA ASP A 67 8.90 -5.83 -11.56
C ASP A 67 9.32 -6.77 -12.70
N PRO A 68 10.01 -6.28 -13.75
CA PRO A 68 10.45 -7.12 -14.86
C PRO A 68 11.42 -8.24 -14.44
N GLN A 69 12.10 -8.12 -13.29
CA GLN A 69 12.99 -9.16 -12.78
C GLN A 69 12.26 -10.26 -11.98
N ALA A 70 10.94 -10.15 -11.78
CA ALA A 70 10.18 -11.13 -11.00
C ALA A 70 10.34 -12.57 -11.54
N VAL A 71 10.13 -12.77 -12.85
CA VAL A 71 10.25 -14.10 -13.48
C VAL A 71 11.72 -14.55 -13.60
N PRO A 72 12.65 -13.75 -14.19
CA PRO A 72 14.05 -14.16 -14.27
C PRO A 72 14.69 -14.42 -12.90
N GLY A 73 14.31 -13.65 -11.89
CA GLY A 73 14.80 -13.83 -10.53
C GLY A 73 14.32 -15.13 -9.90
N ALA A 74 13.05 -15.48 -10.08
CA ALA A 74 12.50 -16.73 -9.54
C ALA A 74 13.18 -17.93 -10.19
N GLU A 75 13.43 -17.86 -11.50
CA GLU A 75 14.21 -18.86 -12.22
C GLU A 75 15.65 -18.98 -11.68
N ARG A 76 16.36 -17.86 -11.53
CA ARG A 76 17.74 -17.86 -10.99
C ARG A 76 17.81 -18.48 -9.60
N ILE A 77 16.88 -18.12 -8.72
CA ILE A 77 16.84 -18.60 -7.34
C ILE A 77 16.52 -20.10 -7.30
N THR A 78 15.49 -20.55 -8.01
CA THR A 78 14.94 -21.91 -7.86
C THR A 78 15.61 -22.96 -8.73
N LYS A 79 16.04 -22.63 -9.96
CA LYS A 79 16.57 -23.62 -10.92
C LYS A 79 18.09 -23.80 -10.88
N ASN A 80 18.85 -22.87 -10.28
CA ASN A 80 20.30 -22.97 -10.24
C ASN A 80 20.77 -23.98 -9.17
N PRO A 81 21.30 -25.17 -9.53
CA PRO A 81 21.61 -26.22 -8.56
C PRO A 81 22.72 -25.83 -7.58
N LYS A 82 23.69 -25.04 -8.06
CA LYS A 82 24.80 -24.55 -7.23
C LYS A 82 24.27 -23.58 -6.17
N LEU A 83 23.41 -22.64 -6.59
CA LEU A 83 22.81 -21.68 -5.68
C LEU A 83 21.89 -22.35 -4.65
N GLN A 84 21.06 -23.30 -5.10
CA GLN A 84 20.24 -24.14 -4.23
C GLN A 84 21.05 -24.92 -3.18
N SER A 85 22.22 -25.44 -3.56
CA SER A 85 23.15 -26.08 -2.62
C SER A 85 23.66 -25.10 -1.55
N ILE A 86 23.97 -23.86 -1.94
CA ILE A 86 24.41 -22.81 -1.00
C ILE A 86 23.28 -22.45 -0.03
N PHE A 87 22.03 -22.32 -0.50
CA PHE A 87 20.88 -22.05 0.37
C PHE A 87 20.63 -23.18 1.37
N ARG A 88 20.71 -24.46 0.93
CA ARG A 88 20.60 -25.61 1.84
C ARG A 88 21.70 -25.61 2.90
N SER A 89 22.95 -25.40 2.49
CA SER A 89 24.06 -25.32 3.44
C SER A 89 23.92 -24.14 4.42
N ALA A 90 23.44 -22.99 3.94
CA ALA A 90 23.16 -21.83 4.79
C ALA A 90 22.04 -22.11 5.80
N ALA A 91 20.99 -22.83 5.38
CA ALA A 91 19.91 -23.27 6.26
C ALA A 91 20.41 -24.24 7.35
N GLU A 92 21.20 -25.24 6.98
CA GLU A 92 21.81 -26.19 7.92
C GLU A 92 22.66 -25.51 8.99
N VAL A 93 23.47 -24.51 8.61
CA VAL A 93 24.37 -23.81 9.54
C VAL A 93 23.65 -22.80 10.43
N SER A 94 22.57 -22.18 9.93
CA SER A 94 21.85 -21.12 10.65
C SER A 94 20.64 -21.61 11.45
N GLY A 95 20.07 -22.77 11.08
CA GLY A 95 18.77 -23.23 11.56
C GLY A 95 17.56 -22.52 10.92
N LEU A 96 17.80 -21.57 10.02
CA LEU A 96 16.72 -20.88 9.29
C LEU A 96 16.23 -21.72 8.11
N PRO A 97 14.94 -21.64 7.74
CA PRO A 97 14.45 -22.30 6.52
C PRO A 97 15.16 -21.78 5.27
N ALA A 98 15.54 -22.69 4.35
CA ALA A 98 16.13 -22.30 3.07
C ALA A 98 15.21 -21.36 2.27
N SER A 99 13.89 -21.60 2.34
CA SER A 99 12.86 -20.76 1.70
C SER A 99 12.94 -19.30 2.12
N LEU A 100 13.26 -19.03 3.38
CA LEU A 100 13.40 -17.68 3.90
C LEU A 100 14.64 -16.99 3.31
N VAL A 101 15.78 -17.68 3.32
CA VAL A 101 17.04 -17.13 2.79
C VAL A 101 16.94 -16.88 1.27
N GLU A 102 16.25 -17.76 0.55
CA GLU A 102 15.93 -17.60 -0.87
C GLU A 102 15.02 -16.39 -1.13
N ALA A 103 13.97 -16.21 -0.33
CA ALA A 103 13.06 -15.08 -0.46
C ALA A 103 13.77 -13.75 -0.21
N ILE A 104 14.69 -13.70 0.75
CA ILE A 104 15.56 -12.53 0.97
C ILE A 104 16.42 -12.29 -0.27
N ALA A 105 17.15 -13.29 -0.77
CA ALA A 105 17.97 -13.15 -1.98
C ALA A 105 17.13 -12.73 -3.22
N TYR A 106 15.89 -13.20 -3.30
CA TYR A 106 14.96 -12.86 -4.37
C TYR A 106 14.53 -11.39 -4.31
N LEU A 107 14.18 -10.86 -3.13
CA LEU A 107 13.78 -9.46 -3.02
C LEU A 107 14.94 -8.48 -3.01
N GLU A 108 16.10 -8.86 -2.48
CA GLU A 108 17.26 -7.99 -2.39
C GLU A 108 17.91 -7.77 -3.77
N SER A 109 17.99 -8.80 -4.61
CA SER A 109 18.71 -8.69 -5.88
C SER A 109 18.10 -9.46 -7.04
N TRP A 110 16.93 -10.06 -6.86
CA TRP A 110 16.36 -11.00 -7.83
C TRP A 110 17.33 -12.16 -8.12
N GLY A 111 18.13 -12.57 -7.14
CA GLY A 111 19.15 -13.59 -7.30
C GLY A 111 20.38 -13.17 -8.13
N ASP A 112 20.59 -11.88 -8.40
CA ASP A 112 21.79 -11.39 -9.07
C ASP A 112 22.98 -11.27 -8.08
N PRO A 113 24.07 -12.04 -8.25
CA PRO A 113 25.26 -11.95 -7.40
C PRO A 113 26.10 -10.68 -7.62
N LYS A 114 25.84 -9.94 -8.70
CA LYS A 114 26.57 -8.72 -9.06
C LYS A 114 25.75 -7.45 -8.82
N ALA A 115 24.57 -7.56 -8.21
CA ALA A 115 23.72 -6.41 -7.96
C ALA A 115 24.46 -5.33 -7.15
N GLU A 116 24.37 -4.09 -7.59
CA GLU A 116 24.94 -2.93 -6.90
C GLU A 116 23.84 -1.89 -6.68
N SER A 117 23.66 -1.47 -5.42
CA SER A 117 22.79 -0.36 -5.09
C SER A 117 23.57 0.95 -5.06
N TYR A 118 22.92 2.03 -5.50
CA TYR A 118 23.43 3.40 -5.38
C TYR A 118 23.75 3.78 -3.93
N SER A 119 22.99 3.26 -2.95
CA SER A 119 23.22 3.51 -1.52
C SER A 119 24.40 2.70 -0.94
N GLY A 120 25.02 1.80 -1.71
CA GLY A 120 26.23 1.07 -1.33
C GLY A 120 26.11 -0.43 -0.98
N PRO A 121 24.93 -0.99 -0.66
CA PRO A 121 24.71 -2.45 -0.61
C PRO A 121 25.08 -3.15 -1.92
N ARG A 122 25.59 -4.39 -1.80
CA ARG A 122 26.06 -5.18 -2.95
C ARG A 122 25.80 -6.67 -2.83
N GLY A 123 25.72 -7.30 -3.99
CA GLY A 123 25.64 -8.74 -4.17
C GLY A 123 24.25 -9.30 -3.93
N ILE A 124 24.18 -10.63 -3.91
CA ILE A 124 22.91 -11.37 -3.91
C ILE A 124 22.04 -11.12 -2.68
N MET A 125 22.67 -10.72 -1.57
CA MET A 125 22.01 -10.45 -0.30
C MET A 125 21.95 -8.94 0.04
N GLN A 126 22.34 -8.06 -0.91
CA GLN A 126 22.46 -6.60 -0.72
C GLN A 126 23.09 -6.21 0.62
N ILE A 127 24.33 -6.63 0.85
CA ILE A 127 25.01 -6.40 2.13
C ILE A 127 25.73 -5.04 2.09
N SER A 128 25.48 -4.17 3.07
CA SER A 128 26.20 -2.91 3.22
C SER A 128 27.68 -3.14 3.60
N LYS A 129 28.55 -2.13 3.48
CA LYS A 129 29.96 -2.28 3.89
C LYS A 129 30.12 -2.47 5.40
N SER A 130 29.32 -1.82 6.23
CA SER A 130 29.36 -1.98 7.69
C SER A 130 28.88 -3.37 8.08
N THR A 131 27.72 -3.78 7.58
CA THR A 131 27.15 -5.10 7.83
C THR A 131 28.06 -6.22 7.36
N ALA A 132 28.76 -6.05 6.23
CA ALA A 132 29.76 -7.02 5.78
C ALA A 132 30.88 -7.25 6.81
N ARG A 133 31.32 -6.21 7.52
CA ARG A 133 32.33 -6.34 8.58
C ARG A 133 31.79 -7.11 9.77
N GLU A 134 30.57 -6.81 10.20
CA GLU A 134 29.86 -7.53 11.28
C GLU A 134 29.67 -9.01 10.94
N MET A 135 29.40 -9.31 9.66
CA MET A 135 29.27 -10.66 9.12
C MET A 135 30.62 -11.39 8.91
N GLY A 136 31.75 -10.73 9.12
CA GLY A 136 33.10 -11.29 8.87
C GLY A 136 33.48 -11.43 7.39
N LEU A 137 32.77 -10.74 6.49
CA LEU A 137 33.08 -10.67 5.06
C LEU A 137 34.20 -9.65 4.81
N ARG A 138 35.11 -9.96 3.87
CA ARG A 138 36.24 -9.08 3.53
C ARG A 138 35.90 -8.23 2.32
N VAL A 139 36.04 -6.92 2.50
CA VAL A 139 35.98 -5.92 1.42
C VAL A 139 37.35 -5.23 1.37
N LEU A 140 38.20 -5.66 0.44
CA LEU A 140 39.53 -5.11 0.22
C LEU A 140 39.49 -4.12 -0.93
N THR A 141 40.01 -2.93 -0.68
CA THR A 141 40.15 -1.88 -1.67
C THR A 141 41.60 -1.64 -2.01
N THR A 142 41.90 -1.46 -3.30
CA THR A 142 43.22 -1.09 -3.80
C THR A 142 43.13 0.29 -4.43
N THR A 143 44.02 1.20 -4.01
CA THR A 143 44.17 2.50 -4.65
C THR A 143 44.94 2.34 -5.95
N ARG A 144 44.30 2.68 -7.07
CA ARG A 144 44.93 2.82 -8.38
C ARG A 144 45.11 4.30 -8.69
N TYR A 145 45.91 4.61 -9.71
CA TYR A 145 46.19 5.98 -10.13
C TYR A 145 45.88 6.14 -11.60
N ARG A 146 45.06 7.13 -11.95
CA ARG A 146 44.89 7.59 -13.33
C ARG A 146 45.95 8.65 -13.58
N VAL A 147 46.83 8.40 -14.54
CA VAL A 147 47.84 9.40 -14.94
C VAL A 147 47.22 10.26 -16.02
N THR A 148 47.03 11.56 -15.75
CA THR A 148 46.70 12.55 -16.75
C THR A 148 47.92 13.42 -17.02
N THR A 149 48.09 13.86 -18.27
CA THR A 149 49.19 14.73 -18.68
C THR A 149 48.66 16.08 -19.09
N GLU A 150 49.21 17.14 -18.52
CA GLU A 150 48.92 18.51 -18.88
C GLU A 150 50.18 19.16 -19.47
N ARG A 151 50.05 19.88 -20.58
CA ARG A 151 51.15 20.64 -21.17
C ARG A 151 51.05 22.08 -20.69
N VAL A 152 51.90 22.45 -19.74
CA VAL A 152 51.91 23.79 -19.15
C VAL A 152 53.11 24.56 -19.69
N GLN A 153 52.91 25.82 -20.06
CA GLN A 153 54.01 26.71 -20.41
C GLN A 153 54.65 27.26 -19.14
N VAL A 154 55.93 26.99 -18.95
CA VAL A 154 56.70 27.46 -17.79
C VAL A 154 57.93 28.22 -18.25
N ARG A 155 58.30 29.28 -17.53
CA ARG A 155 59.54 30.01 -17.80
C ARG A 155 60.72 29.24 -17.23
N ASN A 156 61.77 29.06 -18.04
CA ASN A 156 63.00 28.41 -17.59
C ASN A 156 63.92 29.40 -16.84
N LYS A 157 65.05 28.92 -16.30
CA LYS A 157 66.04 29.75 -15.58
C LYS A 157 66.65 30.91 -16.39
N ARG A 158 66.48 30.90 -17.72
CA ARG A 158 66.88 31.97 -18.66
C ARG A 158 65.69 32.82 -19.13
N ASN A 159 64.58 32.79 -18.40
CA ASN A 159 63.35 33.55 -18.63
C ASN A 159 62.66 33.29 -19.99
N LYS A 160 62.93 32.17 -20.67
CA LYS A 160 62.24 31.75 -21.91
C LYS A 160 61.04 30.84 -21.59
N LEU A 161 59.92 31.04 -22.28
CA LEU A 161 58.77 30.14 -22.20
C LEU A 161 59.10 28.79 -22.84
N VAL A 162 58.92 27.71 -22.08
CA VAL A 162 59.13 26.33 -22.53
C VAL A 162 57.91 25.50 -22.14
N THR A 163 57.43 24.68 -23.07
CA THR A 163 56.33 23.74 -22.80
C THR A 163 56.85 22.57 -21.99
N LYS A 164 56.31 22.38 -20.79
CA LYS A 164 56.63 21.24 -19.93
C LYS A 164 55.40 20.36 -19.77
N THR A 165 55.56 19.05 -20.00
CA THR A 165 54.52 18.07 -19.72
C THR A 165 54.55 17.73 -18.22
N ILE A 166 53.50 18.06 -17.51
CA ILE A 166 53.29 17.70 -16.10
C ILE A 166 52.41 16.45 -16.05
N ARG A 167 52.81 15.46 -15.25
CA ARG A 167 52.02 14.23 -15.01
C ARG A 167 51.29 14.37 -13.68
N HIS A 168 49.97 14.31 -13.73
CA HIS A 168 49.11 14.27 -12.54
C HIS A 168 48.74 12.81 -12.27
N LYS A 169 49.00 12.31 -11.07
CA LYS A 169 48.52 11.01 -10.61
C LYS A 169 47.26 11.24 -9.79
N ILE A 170 46.10 10.93 -10.36
CA ILE A 170 44.82 11.06 -9.68
C ILE A 170 44.49 9.70 -9.05
N PRO A 171 44.52 9.54 -7.71
CA PRO A 171 44.17 8.28 -7.07
C PRO A 171 42.68 7.99 -7.23
N TYR A 172 42.33 6.73 -7.51
CA TYR A 172 40.97 6.22 -7.46
C TYR A 172 40.96 4.84 -6.79
N VAL A 173 39.93 4.57 -6.00
CA VAL A 173 39.82 3.35 -5.20
C VAL A 173 38.99 2.31 -5.94
N VAL A 174 39.53 1.12 -6.17
CA VAL A 174 38.80 -0.03 -6.72
C VAL A 174 38.74 -1.16 -5.71
N ALA A 175 37.62 -1.87 -5.63
CA ALA A 175 37.55 -3.10 -4.85
C ALA A 175 38.42 -4.16 -5.52
N SER A 176 39.48 -4.62 -4.84
CA SER A 176 40.31 -5.74 -5.30
C SER A 176 39.74 -7.09 -4.88
N ARG A 177 38.95 -7.11 -3.80
CA ARG A 177 38.13 -8.24 -3.37
C ARG A 177 36.90 -7.72 -2.66
N ASP A 178 35.73 -8.24 -3.02
CA ASP A 178 34.49 -7.92 -2.31
C ASP A 178 33.69 -9.21 -2.10
N ASP A 179 33.81 -9.79 -0.90
CA ASP A 179 33.16 -11.06 -0.58
C ASP A 179 31.62 -10.97 -0.63
N ARG A 180 31.04 -9.76 -0.63
CA ARG A 180 29.60 -9.55 -0.81
C ARG A 180 29.12 -10.00 -2.19
N LEU A 181 30.00 -9.94 -3.19
CA LEU A 181 29.71 -10.35 -4.57
C LEU A 181 29.90 -11.86 -4.80
N VAL A 182 30.24 -12.62 -3.76
CA VAL A 182 30.50 -14.07 -3.81
C VAL A 182 29.40 -14.81 -3.06
N PRO A 183 28.41 -15.42 -3.74
CA PRO A 183 27.27 -16.08 -3.10
C PRO A 183 27.64 -17.11 -2.02
N GLU A 184 28.69 -17.89 -2.26
CA GLU A 184 29.21 -18.92 -1.35
C GLU A 184 29.69 -18.35 -0.02
N ARG A 185 29.94 -17.04 0.04
CA ARG A 185 30.36 -16.33 1.25
C ARG A 185 29.25 -15.45 1.79
N ALA A 186 28.58 -14.70 0.91
CA ALA A 186 27.54 -13.75 1.28
C ALA A 186 26.30 -14.45 1.87
N ILE A 187 25.79 -15.51 1.25
CA ILE A 187 24.55 -16.18 1.67
C ILE A 187 24.70 -16.84 3.04
N PRO A 188 25.74 -17.68 3.31
CA PRO A 188 25.90 -18.27 4.65
C PRO A 188 26.17 -17.22 5.73
N ALA A 189 26.86 -16.12 5.40
CA ALA A 189 27.11 -15.04 6.35
C ALA A 189 25.83 -14.28 6.71
N ALA A 190 24.99 -13.98 5.71
CA ALA A 190 23.68 -13.37 5.92
C ALA A 190 22.75 -14.28 6.75
N ALA A 191 22.71 -15.59 6.46
CA ALA A 191 21.90 -16.54 7.22
C ALA A 191 22.33 -16.62 8.71
N ARG A 192 23.63 -16.67 9.00
CA ARG A 192 24.13 -16.63 10.39
C ARG A 192 23.80 -15.32 11.09
N TYR A 193 23.89 -14.20 10.37
CA TYR A 193 23.54 -12.89 10.90
C TYR A 193 22.05 -12.80 11.24
N LEU A 194 21.17 -13.26 10.36
CA LEU A 194 19.72 -13.36 10.61
C LEU A 194 19.42 -14.23 11.84
N ALA A 195 20.07 -15.39 12.00
CA ALA A 195 19.90 -16.23 13.18
C ALA A 195 20.40 -15.56 14.47
N ALA A 196 21.43 -14.71 14.39
CA ALA A 196 21.86 -13.89 15.52
C ALA A 196 20.82 -12.81 15.87
N LEU A 197 20.23 -12.15 14.86
CA LEU A 197 19.15 -11.19 15.04
C LEU A 197 17.89 -11.83 15.65
N GLU A 198 17.50 -13.03 15.18
CA GLU A 198 16.36 -13.78 15.71
C GLU A 198 16.53 -14.06 17.20
N ARG A 199 17.72 -14.53 17.62
CA ARG A 199 18.02 -14.72 19.04
C ARG A 199 18.04 -13.42 19.84
N ARG A 200 18.51 -12.32 19.25
CA ARG A 200 18.61 -11.02 19.92
C ARG A 200 17.25 -10.37 20.15
N PHE A 201 16.38 -10.40 19.14
CA PHE A 201 15.09 -9.72 19.20
C PHE A 201 13.93 -10.65 19.62
N GLY A 202 14.18 -11.96 19.70
CA GLY A 202 13.21 -12.94 20.21
C GLY A 202 12.14 -13.35 19.20
N GLY A 203 12.27 -12.95 17.93
CA GLY A 203 11.31 -13.24 16.87
C GLY A 203 11.94 -13.20 15.49
N ARG A 204 11.55 -14.14 14.63
CA ARG A 204 12.05 -14.24 13.25
C ARG A 204 11.57 -13.08 12.37
N ASP A 205 10.35 -12.64 12.59
CA ASP A 205 9.76 -11.46 11.97
C ASP A 205 10.60 -10.20 12.24
N TRP A 206 11.00 -9.99 13.50
CA TRP A 206 11.90 -8.91 13.88
C TRP A 206 13.30 -9.06 13.31
N ALA A 207 13.82 -10.28 13.18
CA ALA A 207 15.10 -10.52 12.52
C ALA A 207 15.07 -10.11 11.04
N VAL A 208 13.99 -10.46 10.34
CA VAL A 208 13.77 -10.07 8.95
C VAL A 208 13.61 -8.54 8.84
N PHE A 209 12.84 -7.91 9.72
CA PHE A 209 12.73 -6.44 9.75
C PHE A 209 14.11 -5.79 10.04
N ALA A 210 14.87 -6.31 11.00
CA ALA A 210 16.19 -5.78 11.36
C ALA A 210 17.21 -5.90 10.23
N TYR A 211 17.08 -6.91 9.38
CA TYR A 211 17.92 -7.06 8.18
C TYR A 211 17.82 -5.85 7.24
N HIS A 212 16.64 -5.25 7.13
CA HIS A 212 16.37 -4.10 6.26
C HIS A 212 16.51 -2.76 6.99
N CYS A 213 15.86 -2.60 8.16
CA CYS A 213 15.83 -1.30 8.86
C CYS A 213 17.06 -1.04 9.74
N GLY A 214 17.82 -2.08 10.05
CA GLY A 214 18.91 -2.06 11.02
C GLY A 214 18.46 -2.27 12.47
N GLU A 215 19.41 -2.65 13.32
CA GLU A 215 19.13 -3.04 14.71
C GLU A 215 18.61 -1.90 15.59
N GLY A 216 19.11 -0.67 15.38
CA GLY A 216 18.68 0.50 16.14
C GLY A 216 17.20 0.81 15.90
N CYS A 217 16.80 0.81 14.62
CA CYS A 217 15.40 0.94 14.23
C CYS A 217 14.53 -0.14 14.88
N VAL A 218 14.91 -1.42 14.80
CA VAL A 218 14.12 -2.50 15.40
C VAL A 218 14.05 -2.40 16.92
N SER A 219 15.13 -1.97 17.58
CA SER A 219 15.12 -1.78 19.04
C SER A 219 14.10 -0.72 19.46
N GLU A 220 14.03 0.39 18.74
CA GLU A 220 13.04 1.45 18.96
C GLU A 220 11.61 0.97 18.66
N MET A 221 11.40 0.36 17.49
CA MET A 221 10.07 -0.12 17.08
C MET A 221 9.51 -1.18 18.03
N LEU A 222 10.34 -2.12 18.47
CA LEU A 222 9.94 -3.16 19.41
C LEU A 222 9.61 -2.59 20.79
N ASP A 223 10.37 -1.61 21.27
CA ASP A 223 10.07 -0.92 22.53
C ASP A 223 8.74 -0.15 22.46
N LEU A 224 8.53 0.63 21.41
CA LEU A 224 7.26 1.32 21.16
C LEU A 224 6.08 0.34 21.09
N THR A 225 6.26 -0.80 20.44
CA THR A 225 5.24 -1.85 20.33
C THR A 225 4.91 -2.46 21.70
N ARG A 226 5.91 -2.75 22.53
CA ARG A 226 5.69 -3.29 23.89
C ARG A 226 5.01 -2.32 24.84
N ARG A 227 5.12 -1.02 24.58
CA ARG A 227 4.47 0.06 25.36
C ARG A 227 3.11 0.47 24.79
N ALA A 228 2.76 0.01 23.60
CA ALA A 228 1.51 0.35 22.95
C ALA A 228 0.31 -0.24 23.72
N ARG A 229 -0.76 0.55 23.78
CA ARG A 229 -2.06 0.15 24.28
C ARG A 229 -2.59 -1.03 23.47
N GLY A 230 -3.21 -1.99 24.16
CA GLY A 230 -3.86 -3.15 23.55
C GLY A 230 -2.91 -4.29 23.18
N ILE A 231 -1.59 -4.16 23.44
CA ILE A 231 -0.61 -5.18 23.10
C ILE A 231 -0.05 -5.84 24.37
N SER A 232 -0.17 -7.16 24.47
CA SER A 232 0.57 -7.92 25.49
C SER A 232 2.06 -7.86 25.22
N LYS A 233 2.88 -7.67 26.26
CA LYS A 233 4.34 -7.55 26.15
C LYS A 233 4.99 -8.77 25.48
N ASP A 234 4.39 -9.94 25.64
CA ASP A 234 4.89 -11.20 25.07
C ASP A 234 4.45 -11.40 23.61
N HIS A 235 3.50 -10.61 23.10
CA HIS A 235 2.93 -10.72 21.75
C HIS A 235 3.30 -9.53 20.85
N ALA A 236 4.42 -8.88 21.12
CA ALA A 236 4.93 -7.78 20.31
C ALA A 236 5.60 -8.31 19.03
N THR A 237 4.79 -8.65 18.02
CA THR A 237 5.24 -9.09 16.67
C THR A 237 5.29 -7.91 15.70
N VAL A 238 5.92 -8.09 14.53
CA VAL A 238 5.93 -7.09 13.44
C VAL A 238 4.51 -6.84 12.91
N ALA A 239 3.67 -7.87 12.83
CA ALA A 239 2.26 -7.72 12.48
C ALA A 239 1.54 -6.81 13.47
N ARG A 240 1.68 -7.10 14.77
CA ARG A 240 1.06 -6.28 15.83
C ARG A 240 1.59 -4.84 15.81
N MET A 241 2.91 -4.67 15.66
CA MET A 241 3.54 -3.36 15.49
C MET A 241 2.87 -2.55 14.37
N PHE A 242 2.65 -3.17 13.21
CA PHE A 242 2.09 -2.49 12.04
C PHE A 242 0.60 -2.16 12.20
N PHE A 243 -0.20 -3.13 12.66
CA PHE A 243 -1.67 -2.97 12.69
C PHE A 243 -2.18 -2.25 13.93
N SER A 244 -1.46 -2.25 15.05
CA SER A 244 -1.82 -1.48 16.24
C SER A 244 -1.34 -0.03 16.20
N ALA A 245 -0.57 0.35 15.17
CA ALA A 245 -0.13 1.72 14.92
C ALA A 245 -1.28 2.53 14.29
N THR A 246 -1.81 3.52 15.01
CA THR A 246 -2.87 4.41 14.52
C THR A 246 -2.67 5.87 14.97
N PRO A 247 -3.25 6.86 14.29
CA PRO A 247 -3.15 8.24 14.73
C PRO A 247 -4.01 8.54 15.98
N ALA A 248 -5.07 7.75 16.22
CA ALA A 248 -5.96 7.86 17.38
C ALA A 248 -5.38 7.17 18.64
N TRP A 249 -4.74 6.03 18.44
CA TRP A 249 -4.21 5.12 19.45
C TRP A 249 -2.75 4.81 19.14
N ASN A 250 -1.87 4.87 20.13
CA ASN A 250 -0.43 4.57 19.94
C ASN A 250 0.26 5.53 18.95
N ARG A 251 0.01 6.85 19.11
CA ARG A 251 0.49 7.89 18.18
C ARG A 251 2.01 7.89 17.98
N ASP A 252 2.80 7.67 19.03
CA ASP A 252 4.26 7.58 18.92
C ASP A 252 4.70 6.41 18.03
N LEU A 253 4.05 5.25 18.19
CA LEU A 253 4.29 4.07 17.35
C LEU A 253 3.87 4.35 15.90
N TYR A 254 2.70 4.96 15.70
CA TYR A 254 2.25 5.38 14.37
C TYR A 254 3.23 6.33 13.68
N GLN A 255 3.71 7.35 14.38
CA GLN A 255 4.70 8.28 13.83
C GLN A 255 6.01 7.58 13.48
N ALA A 256 6.47 6.65 14.31
CA ALA A 256 7.66 5.85 14.03
C ALA A 256 7.48 4.96 12.79
N VAL A 257 6.32 4.29 12.65
CA VAL A 257 5.97 3.53 11.43
C VAL A 257 6.00 4.44 10.21
N GLN A 258 5.34 5.60 10.26
CA GLN A 258 5.28 6.55 9.15
C GLN A 258 6.67 7.07 8.74
N MET A 259 7.53 7.37 9.72
CA MET A 259 8.91 7.78 9.47
C MET A 259 9.70 6.69 8.72
N GLN A 260 9.60 5.43 9.13
CA GLN A 260 10.28 4.34 8.45
C GLN A 260 9.64 3.99 7.09
N MET A 261 8.32 4.21 6.92
CA MET A 261 7.66 4.11 5.61
C MET A 261 8.24 5.13 4.63
N GLN A 262 8.38 6.39 5.04
CA GLN A 262 8.93 7.46 4.20
C GLN A 262 10.41 7.27 3.85
N ARG A 263 11.17 6.63 4.75
CA ARG A 263 12.60 6.36 4.52
C ARG A 263 12.81 5.33 3.42
N ASP A 264 12.22 4.14 3.55
CA ASP A 264 12.49 3.01 2.65
C ASP A 264 11.43 1.88 2.72
N TYR A 265 10.23 2.15 3.27
CA TYR A 265 9.16 1.16 3.44
C TYR A 265 9.55 -0.05 4.30
N SER A 266 10.52 0.09 5.21
CA SER A 266 10.95 -1.00 6.11
C SER A 266 9.82 -1.72 6.85
N PRO A 267 8.76 -1.05 7.36
CA PRO A 267 7.67 -1.73 8.08
C PRO A 267 6.93 -2.79 7.25
N THR A 268 7.01 -2.74 5.92
CA THR A 268 6.40 -3.74 5.02
C THR A 268 7.32 -4.92 4.72
N TYR A 269 8.61 -4.85 5.07
CA TYR A 269 9.63 -5.76 4.54
C TYR A 269 9.38 -7.22 4.94
N TRP A 270 8.98 -7.48 6.18
CA TRP A 270 8.64 -8.83 6.62
C TRP A 270 7.47 -9.42 5.81
N PHE A 271 6.39 -8.66 5.59
CA PHE A 271 5.26 -9.08 4.76
C PHE A 271 5.68 -9.36 3.32
N ARG A 272 6.57 -8.52 2.75
CA ARG A 272 7.13 -8.73 1.40
C ARG A 272 7.90 -10.05 1.33
N ILE A 273 8.71 -10.37 2.35
CA ILE A 273 9.46 -11.63 2.43
C ILE A 273 8.52 -12.83 2.58
N GLN A 274 7.48 -12.75 3.40
CA GLN A 274 6.46 -13.80 3.47
C GLN A 274 5.84 -14.04 2.10
N ARG A 275 5.50 -12.96 1.38
CA ARG A 275 4.91 -13.10 0.05
C ARG A 275 5.89 -13.66 -0.98
N ALA A 276 7.15 -13.25 -0.93
CA ALA A 276 8.20 -13.79 -1.77
C ALA A 276 8.38 -15.30 -1.58
N GLN A 277 8.31 -15.82 -0.34
CA GLN A 277 8.33 -17.27 -0.09
C GLN A 277 7.18 -17.99 -0.80
N GLN A 278 5.94 -17.48 -0.66
CA GLN A 278 4.76 -18.06 -1.32
C GLN A 278 4.89 -18.03 -2.85
N LEU A 279 5.44 -16.94 -3.40
CA LEU A 279 5.64 -16.78 -4.84
C LEU A 279 6.74 -17.70 -5.39
N LEU A 280 7.86 -17.86 -4.69
CA LEU A 280 8.89 -18.81 -5.08
C LEU A 280 8.38 -20.26 -5.01
N GLU A 281 7.53 -20.58 -4.05
CA GLU A 281 6.87 -21.88 -3.97
C GLU A 281 5.89 -22.11 -5.13
N LEU A 282 5.12 -21.08 -5.50
CA LEU A 282 4.30 -21.12 -6.71
C LEU A 282 5.17 -21.37 -7.95
N TYR A 283 6.33 -20.72 -8.07
CA TYR A 283 7.22 -20.94 -9.22
C TYR A 283 7.76 -22.37 -9.27
N ARG A 284 8.04 -22.99 -8.12
CA ARG A 284 8.49 -24.40 -8.07
C ARG A 284 7.39 -25.38 -8.48
N SER A 285 6.18 -25.17 -7.96
CA SER A 285 5.06 -26.08 -8.15
C SER A 285 4.39 -25.90 -9.53
N ASP A 286 4.22 -24.66 -9.97
CA ASP A 286 3.62 -24.29 -11.25
C ASP A 286 4.25 -23.02 -11.84
N PRO A 287 5.38 -23.15 -12.57
CA PRO A 287 6.02 -22.02 -13.25
C PRO A 287 5.08 -21.29 -14.22
N LYS A 288 4.10 -21.99 -14.82
CA LYS A 288 3.17 -21.38 -15.78
C LYS A 288 2.20 -20.45 -15.05
N ALA A 289 1.65 -20.88 -13.91
CA ALA A 289 0.81 -20.04 -13.08
C ALA A 289 1.57 -18.81 -12.56
N PHE A 290 2.83 -18.96 -12.15
CA PHE A 290 3.66 -17.82 -11.76
C PHE A 290 3.86 -16.82 -12.91
N ILE A 291 4.18 -17.30 -14.11
CA ILE A 291 4.40 -16.42 -15.27
C ILE A 291 3.10 -15.72 -15.67
N ALA A 292 1.96 -16.42 -15.63
CA ALA A 292 0.65 -15.82 -15.86
C ALA A 292 0.36 -14.73 -14.82
N LEU A 293 0.61 -14.99 -13.54
CA LEU A 293 0.47 -14.02 -12.47
C LEU A 293 1.35 -12.78 -12.74
N ALA A 294 2.63 -12.96 -13.09
CA ALA A 294 3.50 -11.82 -13.41
C ALA A 294 3.00 -11.02 -14.63
N GLN A 295 2.35 -11.67 -15.60
CA GLN A 295 1.74 -11.01 -16.74
C GLN A 295 0.49 -10.20 -16.34
N ASP A 296 -0.33 -10.72 -15.42
CA ASP A 296 -1.50 -10.02 -14.89
C ASP A 296 -1.11 -8.73 -14.15
N TYR A 297 0.11 -8.64 -13.61
CA TYR A 297 0.61 -7.45 -12.93
C TYR A 297 1.36 -6.47 -13.85
N LYS A 298 1.26 -6.64 -15.17
CA LYS A 298 1.67 -5.63 -16.15
C LYS A 298 0.49 -4.72 -16.50
N SER A 299 0.80 -3.44 -16.67
CA SER A 299 -0.17 -2.44 -17.12
C SER A 299 -0.30 -2.47 -18.64
N GLU A 300 -1.53 -2.32 -19.13
CA GLU A 300 -1.84 -2.16 -20.58
C GLU A 300 -1.77 -0.71 -21.04
N PHE A 301 -1.61 0.22 -20.10
CA PHE A 301 -1.63 1.66 -20.30
C PHE A 301 -0.25 2.28 -20.14
N ALA A 302 0.56 1.77 -19.21
CA ALA A 302 1.92 2.28 -19.00
C ALA A 302 2.90 1.66 -19.99
N ASN A 303 3.58 2.50 -20.78
CA ASN A 303 4.74 2.08 -21.60
C ASN A 303 5.98 1.75 -20.74
N ALA A 304 5.92 1.98 -19.42
CA ALA A 304 6.99 1.69 -18.51
C ALA A 304 7.16 0.17 -18.32
N LEU A 305 8.40 -0.29 -18.16
CA LEU A 305 8.72 -1.68 -17.83
C LEU A 305 8.09 -2.17 -16.51
N ARG A 306 7.62 -1.24 -15.68
CA ARG A 306 7.04 -1.48 -14.36
C ARG A 306 5.74 -0.68 -14.24
N ALA A 307 4.63 -1.36 -13.96
CA ALA A 307 3.33 -0.70 -13.74
C ALA A 307 3.42 0.26 -12.55
N PRO A 308 2.97 1.52 -12.64
CA PRO A 308 3.25 2.55 -11.63
C PRO A 308 2.54 2.33 -10.29
N HIS A 309 1.27 1.90 -10.31
CA HIS A 309 0.41 1.67 -9.13
C HIS A 309 -0.65 0.60 -9.40
N ARG A 310 -1.40 0.18 -8.37
CA ARG A 310 -2.37 -0.92 -8.46
C ARG A 310 -3.52 -0.67 -9.42
N LEU A 311 -4.03 0.57 -9.46
CA LEU A 311 -5.12 0.92 -10.38
C LEU A 311 -4.72 0.65 -11.85
N SER A 312 -3.46 0.91 -12.22
CA SER A 312 -2.96 0.69 -13.58
C SER A 312 -2.90 -0.79 -14.03
N VAL A 313 -3.04 -1.74 -13.11
CA VAL A 313 -3.09 -3.19 -13.41
C VAL A 313 -4.46 -3.81 -13.15
N TRP A 314 -5.30 -3.18 -12.34
CA TRP A 314 -6.67 -3.62 -12.08
C TRP A 314 -7.66 -3.17 -13.14
N LEU A 315 -7.38 -2.04 -13.79
CA LEU A 315 -8.09 -1.62 -14.99
C LEU A 315 -7.43 -2.23 -16.21
N ARG A 316 -8.26 -2.77 -17.10
CA ARG A 316 -7.89 -3.26 -18.43
C ARG A 316 -8.51 -2.38 -19.49
N ARG A 317 -8.01 -2.45 -20.73
CA ARG A 317 -8.60 -1.69 -21.84
C ARG A 317 -10.07 -2.02 -22.07
N GLU A 318 -10.45 -3.27 -21.85
CA GLU A 318 -11.82 -3.76 -21.92
C GLU A 318 -12.75 -3.24 -20.80
N ASP A 319 -12.18 -2.70 -19.71
CA ASP A 319 -12.94 -2.04 -18.64
C ASP A 319 -13.29 -0.58 -18.97
N LEU A 320 -12.70 0.01 -20.03
CA LEU A 320 -13.00 1.38 -20.45
C LEU A 320 -14.26 1.37 -21.32
N LEU A 321 -15.42 1.48 -20.67
CA LEU A 321 -16.72 1.28 -21.29
C LEU A 321 -17.35 2.57 -21.84
N PHE A 322 -16.93 3.73 -21.32
CA PHE A 322 -17.61 5.01 -21.57
C PHE A 322 -16.75 5.89 -22.46
N HIS A 323 -16.97 5.83 -23.77
CA HIS A 323 -16.21 6.60 -24.74
C HIS A 323 -16.86 7.96 -25.05
N SER A 324 -18.17 8.08 -24.81
CA SER A 324 -19.00 9.26 -25.07
C SER A 324 -20.04 9.49 -23.96
N CYS A 325 -20.64 10.69 -23.91
CA CYS A 325 -21.78 10.97 -23.04
C CYS A 325 -22.99 10.06 -23.33
N GLU A 326 -23.19 9.67 -24.60
CA GLU A 326 -24.22 8.70 -25.00
C GLU A 326 -24.02 7.33 -24.35
N ASP A 327 -22.77 6.84 -24.25
CA ASP A 327 -22.47 5.58 -23.57
C ASP A 327 -22.82 5.65 -22.08
N ILE A 328 -22.50 6.77 -21.42
CA ILE A 328 -22.87 7.01 -20.02
C ILE A 328 -24.39 6.99 -19.87
N LYS A 329 -25.09 7.77 -20.71
CA LYS A 329 -26.56 7.85 -20.70
C LYS A 329 -27.22 6.49 -20.90
N ALA A 330 -26.71 5.67 -21.81
CA ALA A 330 -27.24 4.33 -22.07
C ALA A 330 -27.05 3.35 -20.89
N ASN A 331 -26.10 3.63 -20.01
CA ASN A 331 -25.76 2.77 -18.87
C ASN A 331 -26.24 3.32 -17.51
N MET A 332 -26.89 4.48 -17.49
CA MET A 332 -27.55 5.02 -16.29
C MET A 332 -28.68 4.09 -15.83
N GLY A 333 -28.70 3.76 -14.54
CA GLY A 333 -29.65 2.82 -13.94
C GLY A 333 -29.32 1.35 -14.15
N THR A 334 -28.24 1.03 -14.89
CA THR A 334 -27.76 -0.35 -15.08
C THR A 334 -26.34 -0.52 -14.51
N LYS A 335 -25.31 -0.12 -15.26
CA LYS A 335 -23.91 -0.17 -14.79
C LYS A 335 -23.52 1.04 -13.95
N LEU A 336 -24.21 2.16 -14.16
CA LEU A 336 -23.96 3.43 -13.50
C LEU A 336 -25.18 3.87 -12.71
N VAL A 337 -24.94 4.48 -11.56
CA VAL A 337 -25.98 5.06 -10.70
C VAL A 337 -25.55 6.43 -10.23
N ARG A 338 -26.53 7.27 -9.91
CA ARG A 338 -26.29 8.65 -9.47
C ARG A 338 -25.69 8.64 -8.05
N ALA A 339 -24.63 9.42 -7.85
CA ALA A 339 -24.05 9.67 -6.54
C ALA A 339 -25.07 10.29 -5.58
N LEU A 340 -24.97 9.96 -4.29
CA LEU A 340 -25.85 10.52 -3.26
C LEU A 340 -25.30 11.87 -2.79
N ASP A 341 -26.16 12.89 -2.78
CA ASP A 341 -25.74 14.25 -2.42
C ASP A 341 -26.40 14.70 -1.12
N ARG A 342 -25.83 14.26 0.01
CA ARG A 342 -26.18 14.71 1.37
C ARG A 342 -24.89 14.88 2.18
N PRO A 343 -24.13 15.97 2.00
CA PRO A 343 -22.77 16.09 2.54
C PRO A 343 -22.65 15.89 4.04
N GLU A 344 -23.56 16.46 4.83
CA GLU A 344 -23.57 16.31 6.28
C GLU A 344 -23.80 14.86 6.74
N TYR A 345 -24.53 14.08 5.93
CA TYR A 345 -24.89 12.71 6.26
C TYR A 345 -23.85 11.70 5.75
N PHE A 346 -23.38 11.83 4.51
CA PHE A 346 -22.43 10.88 3.91
C PHE A 346 -20.96 11.27 4.10
N GLY A 347 -20.67 12.50 4.54
CA GLY A 347 -19.31 12.97 4.76
C GLY A 347 -18.53 13.29 3.48
N TYR A 348 -19.19 13.42 2.33
CA TYR A 348 -18.59 13.88 1.07
C TYR A 348 -19.53 14.83 0.32
N ALA A 349 -18.96 15.74 -0.47
CA ALA A 349 -19.70 16.69 -1.30
C ALA A 349 -19.27 16.58 -2.77
N LEU A 350 -20.23 16.66 -3.69
CA LEU A 350 -19.96 16.63 -5.12
C LEU A 350 -19.57 18.04 -5.60
N ARG A 351 -18.35 18.17 -6.12
CA ARG A 351 -17.74 19.40 -6.66
C ARG A 351 -17.31 19.18 -8.11
N ILE A 352 -18.26 18.72 -8.91
CA ILE A 352 -18.04 18.34 -10.31
C ILE A 352 -18.54 19.46 -11.22
N SER A 353 -17.65 19.95 -12.09
CA SER A 353 -17.91 21.07 -13.00
C SER A 353 -17.47 20.69 -14.42
N PRO A 354 -18.38 20.13 -15.26
CA PRO A 354 -18.08 19.87 -16.66
C PRO A 354 -17.91 21.17 -17.46
N ASP A 355 -17.22 21.12 -18.60
CA ASP A 355 -17.07 22.26 -19.52
C ASP A 355 -18.42 22.72 -20.09
N GLN A 356 -19.32 21.77 -20.30
CA GLN A 356 -20.69 21.95 -20.75
C GLN A 356 -21.65 21.64 -19.60
N PRO A 357 -22.39 22.64 -19.05
CA PRO A 357 -23.28 22.45 -17.92
C PRO A 357 -24.33 21.34 -18.10
N GLU A 358 -24.77 21.10 -19.34
CA GLU A 358 -25.70 20.04 -19.71
C GLU A 358 -25.17 18.62 -19.44
N ASN A 359 -23.85 18.44 -19.35
CA ASN A 359 -23.22 17.13 -19.07
C ASN A 359 -23.16 16.81 -17.58
N LEU A 360 -23.57 17.73 -16.70
CA LEU A 360 -23.43 17.56 -15.26
C LEU A 360 -24.12 16.29 -14.75
N ASP A 361 -25.35 16.01 -15.20
CA ASP A 361 -26.07 14.82 -14.77
C ASP A 361 -25.37 13.50 -15.15
N TYR A 362 -24.59 13.49 -16.25
CA TYR A 362 -23.78 12.35 -16.67
C TYR A 362 -22.56 12.18 -15.77
N PHE A 363 -21.90 13.27 -15.39
CA PHE A 363 -20.67 13.21 -14.59
C PHE A 363 -20.94 13.00 -13.09
N LEU A 364 -22.20 13.09 -12.66
CA LEU A 364 -22.65 12.68 -11.32
C LEU A 364 -22.90 11.16 -11.20
N GLN A 365 -22.59 10.39 -12.24
CA GLN A 365 -22.75 8.94 -12.25
C GLN A 365 -21.44 8.21 -11.91
N ALA A 366 -21.54 7.04 -11.30
CA ALA A 366 -20.44 6.09 -11.15
C ALA A 366 -20.98 4.68 -10.94
N SER A 367 -20.11 3.67 -10.99
CA SER A 367 -20.50 2.31 -10.62
C SER A 367 -20.92 2.24 -9.14
N PRO A 368 -21.85 1.35 -8.76
CA PRO A 368 -22.22 1.14 -7.36
C PRO A 368 -21.02 0.82 -6.45
N SER A 369 -20.04 0.05 -6.95
CA SER A 369 -18.80 -0.26 -6.24
C SER A 369 -17.96 0.98 -5.97
N ALA A 370 -17.78 1.87 -6.95
CA ALA A 370 -17.05 3.13 -6.74
C ALA A 370 -17.74 4.02 -5.71
N LEU A 371 -19.07 4.19 -5.80
CA LEU A 371 -19.83 5.02 -4.86
C LEU A 371 -19.89 4.43 -3.45
N GLY A 372 -19.97 3.11 -3.32
CA GLY A 372 -19.87 2.44 -2.04
C GLY A 372 -18.49 2.59 -1.41
N THR A 373 -17.43 2.53 -2.23
CA THR A 373 -16.05 2.76 -1.78
C THR A 373 -15.88 4.19 -1.27
N LEU A 374 -16.34 5.19 -2.03
CA LEU A 374 -16.34 6.60 -1.63
C LEU A 374 -17.09 6.80 -0.31
N THR A 375 -18.30 6.25 -0.21
CA THR A 375 -19.13 6.38 1.00
C THR A 375 -18.46 5.72 2.21
N TYR A 376 -17.81 4.57 2.02
CA TYR A 376 -17.08 3.87 3.08
C TYR A 376 -15.86 4.67 3.56
N ILE A 377 -15.08 5.23 2.63
CA ILE A 377 -13.91 6.07 2.96
C ILE A 377 -14.34 7.31 3.74
N ALA A 378 -15.39 7.99 3.31
CA ALA A 378 -15.91 9.17 4.01
C ALA A 378 -16.38 8.83 5.42
N PHE A 379 -17.08 7.70 5.59
CA PHE A 379 -17.49 7.16 6.88
C PHE A 379 -16.31 6.88 7.82
N GLU A 380 -15.33 6.07 7.40
CA GLU A 380 -14.19 5.71 8.25
C GLU A 380 -13.28 6.93 8.53
N THR A 381 -13.16 7.86 7.57
CA THR A 381 -12.41 9.11 7.76
C THR A 381 -13.04 9.96 8.84
N ARG A 382 -14.38 10.18 8.78
CA ARG A 382 -15.11 10.91 9.82
C ARG A 382 -14.99 10.23 11.18
N ARG A 383 -15.20 8.92 11.23
CA ARG A 383 -15.13 8.12 12.46
C ARG A 383 -13.75 8.20 13.12
N LEU A 384 -12.67 8.16 12.33
CA LEU A 384 -11.32 8.29 12.84
C LEU A 384 -11.02 9.72 13.31
N TRP A 385 -11.44 10.73 12.54
CA TRP A 385 -11.29 12.13 12.89
C TRP A 385 -11.99 12.48 14.22
N GLU A 386 -13.23 12.00 14.40
CA GLU A 386 -14.01 12.18 15.64
C GLU A 386 -13.30 11.54 16.85
N GLN A 387 -12.61 10.41 16.64
CA GLN A 387 -11.83 9.79 17.68
C GLN A 387 -10.54 10.56 17.99
N MET A 388 -9.86 11.09 16.98
CA MET A 388 -8.62 11.86 17.12
C MET A 388 -8.85 13.21 17.81
N LYS A 389 -10.06 13.80 17.67
CA LYS A 389 -10.44 15.11 18.23
C LYS A 389 -9.38 16.20 17.98
N PRO A 390 -8.97 16.42 16.71
CA PRO A 390 -7.95 17.42 16.41
C PRO A 390 -8.37 18.81 16.88
N LYS A 391 -7.45 19.50 17.55
CA LYS A 391 -7.74 20.74 18.27
C LYS A 391 -8.13 21.86 17.32
N GLY A 392 -9.35 22.37 17.47
CA GLY A 392 -9.84 23.54 16.73
C GLY A 392 -10.29 23.25 15.30
N GLU A 393 -10.34 21.99 14.90
CA GLU A 393 -10.87 21.58 13.60
C GLU A 393 -12.37 21.22 13.71
N LYS A 394 -13.08 21.33 12.58
CA LYS A 394 -14.40 20.76 12.39
C LYS A 394 -14.33 19.89 11.14
N PHE A 395 -14.95 18.71 11.19
CA PHE A 395 -15.04 17.83 10.04
C PHE A 395 -15.69 18.55 8.87
N ARG A 396 -15.12 18.39 7.67
CA ARG A 396 -15.68 18.91 6.43
C ARG A 396 -16.01 17.73 5.51
N PRO A 397 -17.08 17.81 4.70
CA PRO A 397 -17.31 16.79 3.69
C PRO A 397 -16.15 16.73 2.70
N LEU A 398 -15.65 15.52 2.41
CA LEU A 398 -14.61 15.29 1.41
C LEU A 398 -15.08 15.76 0.03
N GLU A 399 -14.27 16.57 -0.65
CA GLU A 399 -14.66 17.14 -1.95
C GLU A 399 -14.39 16.16 -3.09
N VAL A 400 -15.45 15.65 -3.70
CA VAL A 400 -15.36 14.73 -4.85
C VAL A 400 -15.38 15.55 -6.14
N THR A 401 -14.29 15.52 -6.88
CA THR A 401 -14.09 16.39 -8.06
C THR A 401 -14.27 15.67 -9.39
N SER A 402 -14.26 14.33 -9.39
CA SER A 402 -14.50 13.52 -10.58
C SER A 402 -15.10 12.16 -10.23
N LEU A 403 -15.97 11.65 -11.11
CA LEU A 403 -16.58 10.32 -11.06
C LEU A 403 -16.41 9.66 -12.45
N VAL A 404 -17.49 9.29 -13.15
CA VAL A 404 -17.37 8.85 -14.54
C VAL A 404 -17.12 10.04 -15.46
N GLN A 405 -16.23 9.86 -16.44
CA GLN A 405 -16.00 10.80 -17.52
C GLN A 405 -15.88 10.02 -18.84
N PRO A 406 -16.38 10.54 -19.96
CA PRO A 406 -16.23 9.88 -21.25
C PRO A 406 -14.80 10.06 -21.80
N GLU A 407 -14.35 9.14 -22.64
CA GLU A 407 -12.98 9.14 -23.15
C GLU A 407 -12.62 10.39 -23.97
N ASP A 408 -13.56 10.90 -24.76
CA ASP A 408 -13.37 12.14 -25.51
C ASP A 408 -13.04 13.33 -24.60
N TYR A 409 -13.73 13.45 -23.46
CA TYR A 409 -13.45 14.43 -22.41
C TYR A 409 -12.15 14.13 -21.65
N ALA A 410 -11.91 12.87 -21.28
CA ALA A 410 -10.71 12.47 -20.56
C ALA A 410 -9.42 12.75 -21.36
N ARG A 411 -9.49 12.70 -22.71
CA ARG A 411 -8.37 13.01 -23.60
C ARG A 411 -8.09 14.51 -23.72
N THR A 412 -9.09 15.38 -23.51
CA THR A 412 -8.87 16.83 -23.52
C THR A 412 -8.25 17.32 -22.20
N ILE A 413 -8.57 16.66 -21.10
CA ILE A 413 -7.96 16.92 -19.80
C ILE A 413 -6.58 16.28 -19.75
N SER A 414 -5.53 17.09 -19.63
CA SER A 414 -4.14 16.60 -19.50
C SER A 414 -3.85 16.06 -18.09
N ARG A 415 -4.62 15.06 -17.64
CA ARG A 415 -4.40 14.32 -16.39
C ARG A 415 -3.85 12.93 -16.68
N ALA A 416 -2.91 12.48 -15.86
CA ALA A 416 -2.22 11.21 -16.11
C ALA A 416 -3.16 10.02 -15.99
N GLU A 417 -4.12 10.10 -15.06
CA GLU A 417 -5.08 9.03 -14.75
C GLU A 417 -6.48 9.27 -15.37
N GLY A 418 -6.65 10.32 -16.18
CA GLY A 418 -7.96 10.73 -16.71
C GLY A 418 -8.73 9.62 -17.41
N ILE A 419 -8.04 8.79 -18.21
CA ILE A 419 -8.65 7.68 -18.96
C ILE A 419 -9.32 6.65 -18.03
N SER A 420 -8.82 6.45 -16.81
CA SER A 420 -9.36 5.49 -15.85
C SER A 420 -10.83 5.79 -15.48
N HIS A 421 -11.25 7.06 -15.52
CA HIS A 421 -12.64 7.48 -15.28
C HIS A 421 -13.64 6.92 -16.29
N CYS A 422 -13.18 6.53 -17.48
CA CYS A 422 -14.00 5.89 -18.52
C CYS A 422 -14.49 4.48 -18.12
N SER A 423 -13.99 3.93 -17.01
CA SER A 423 -14.49 2.68 -16.43
C SER A 423 -15.70 2.86 -15.49
N GLY A 424 -15.91 4.08 -14.98
CA GLY A 424 -16.85 4.34 -13.88
C GLY A 424 -16.49 3.68 -12.55
N GLN A 425 -15.30 3.07 -12.44
CA GLN A 425 -14.81 2.38 -11.23
C GLN A 425 -13.94 3.26 -10.34
N VAL A 426 -13.55 4.45 -10.80
CA VAL A 426 -12.65 5.35 -10.10
C VAL A 426 -13.30 6.71 -9.87
N PHE A 427 -12.77 7.44 -8.90
CA PHE A 427 -13.21 8.78 -8.54
C PHE A 427 -12.05 9.57 -7.94
N ASP A 428 -12.21 10.89 -7.93
CA ASP A 428 -11.21 11.82 -7.43
C ASP A 428 -11.70 12.53 -6.17
N ILE A 429 -10.86 12.56 -5.13
CA ILE A 429 -11.07 13.40 -3.93
C ILE A 429 -10.01 14.50 -3.91
N ALA A 430 -10.44 15.75 -3.88
CA ALA A 430 -9.57 16.88 -3.60
C ALA A 430 -9.27 16.95 -2.10
N TYR A 431 -7.99 17.05 -1.75
CA TYR A 431 -7.55 17.14 -0.36
C TYR A 431 -6.84 18.45 -0.02
N GLY A 432 -6.59 19.33 -0.99
CA GLY A 432 -5.86 20.60 -0.78
C GLY A 432 -6.51 21.55 0.23
N GLY A 433 -7.82 21.45 0.44
CA GLY A 433 -8.59 22.23 1.40
C GLY A 433 -8.80 21.58 2.78
N LEU A 434 -8.30 20.36 3.00
CA LEU A 434 -8.54 19.61 4.23
C LEU A 434 -7.67 20.12 5.40
N PRO A 435 -8.26 20.28 6.60
CA PRO A 435 -7.48 20.52 7.81
C PRO A 435 -6.47 19.39 8.09
N PRO A 436 -5.33 19.66 8.77
CA PRO A 436 -4.28 18.67 8.99
C PRO A 436 -4.75 17.37 9.67
N GLY A 437 -5.61 17.43 10.68
CA GLY A 437 -6.11 16.25 11.38
C GLY A 437 -7.06 15.41 10.51
N GLU A 438 -7.88 16.06 9.69
CA GLU A 438 -8.75 15.38 8.73
C GLU A 438 -7.97 14.76 7.58
N TYR A 439 -6.94 15.47 7.06
CA TYR A 439 -6.03 14.94 6.07
C TYR A 439 -5.26 13.72 6.58
N GLU A 440 -4.75 13.75 7.82
CA GLU A 440 -4.12 12.60 8.48
C GLU A 440 -5.11 11.42 8.60
N SER A 441 -6.38 11.70 8.91
CA SER A 441 -7.43 10.68 9.00
C SER A 441 -7.70 10.03 7.63
N LEU A 442 -7.90 10.84 6.58
CA LEU A 442 -8.14 10.36 5.22
C LEU A 442 -6.97 9.50 4.73
N ARG A 443 -5.74 10.00 4.90
CA ARG A 443 -4.53 9.25 4.50
C ARG A 443 -4.40 7.94 5.23
N PHE A 444 -4.63 7.92 6.53
CA PHE A 444 -4.58 6.69 7.30
C PHE A 444 -5.60 5.66 6.80
N VAL A 445 -6.85 6.07 6.57
CA VAL A 445 -7.91 5.17 6.08
C VAL A 445 -7.58 4.61 4.69
N LEU A 446 -7.07 5.46 3.80
CA LEU A 446 -6.65 5.02 2.46
C LEU A 446 -5.47 4.05 2.52
N ASP A 447 -4.47 4.33 3.36
CA ASP A 447 -3.35 3.42 3.60
C ASP A 447 -3.84 2.09 4.20
N ASP A 448 -4.73 2.13 5.20
CA ASP A 448 -5.24 0.94 5.88
C ASP A 448 -5.97 0.00 4.90
N LEU A 449 -6.93 0.53 4.16
CA LEU A 449 -7.65 -0.20 3.11
C LEU A 449 -6.71 -0.63 1.97
N GLY A 450 -5.75 0.22 1.63
CA GLY A 450 -4.74 -0.05 0.61
C GLY A 450 -3.83 -1.21 0.99
N TRP A 451 -3.28 -1.24 2.21
CA TRP A 451 -2.35 -2.28 2.62
C TRP A 451 -2.96 -3.68 2.63
N GLU A 452 -4.27 -3.81 2.80
CA GLU A 452 -4.97 -5.10 2.72
C GLU A 452 -5.48 -5.43 1.31
N GLY A 453 -5.34 -4.52 0.34
CA GLY A 453 -5.73 -4.74 -1.05
C GLY A 453 -7.19 -4.47 -1.36
N TYR A 454 -7.92 -3.75 -0.51
CA TYR A 454 -9.30 -3.35 -0.78
C TYR A 454 -9.40 -2.26 -1.85
N LEU A 455 -8.42 -1.35 -1.88
CA LEU A 455 -8.38 -0.26 -2.87
C LEU A 455 -6.96 0.07 -3.29
N GLY A 456 -6.87 0.93 -4.30
CA GLY A 456 -5.66 1.56 -4.78
C GLY A 456 -5.92 3.04 -4.90
N PHE A 457 -4.90 3.85 -4.62
CA PHE A 457 -4.98 5.29 -4.80
C PHE A 457 -3.62 5.85 -5.20
N VAL A 458 -3.63 6.98 -5.90
CA VAL A 458 -2.44 7.76 -6.30
C VAL A 458 -2.73 9.25 -6.28
N GLU A 459 -1.68 10.06 -6.22
CA GLU A 459 -1.77 11.48 -6.54
C GLU A 459 -2.00 11.65 -8.04
N ASP A 460 -3.03 12.42 -8.42
CA ASP A 460 -3.19 12.93 -9.78
C ASP A 460 -3.15 14.46 -9.76
N GLY A 461 -1.95 15.02 -9.90
CA GLY A 461 -1.69 16.45 -9.72
C GLY A 461 -1.17 16.79 -8.31
N ARG A 462 -1.49 17.99 -7.82
CA ARG A 462 -0.90 18.52 -6.56
C ARG A 462 -1.71 18.20 -5.31
N ASP A 463 -3.02 18.08 -5.45
CA ASP A 463 -3.98 18.11 -4.34
C ASP A 463 -5.21 17.23 -4.59
N THR A 464 -5.09 16.24 -5.48
CA THR A 464 -6.15 15.30 -5.84
C THR A 464 -5.70 13.85 -5.71
N LEU A 465 -6.53 13.04 -5.07
CA LEU A 465 -6.36 11.59 -4.93
C LEU A 465 -7.26 10.87 -5.91
N HIS A 466 -6.67 10.11 -6.81
CA HIS A 466 -7.38 9.22 -7.73
C HIS A 466 -7.52 7.83 -7.09
N ILE A 467 -8.75 7.35 -6.87
CA ILE A 467 -9.05 6.19 -6.02
C ILE A 467 -9.94 5.19 -6.78
N GLY A 468 -9.72 3.88 -6.56
CA GLY A 468 -10.61 2.83 -7.06
C GLY A 468 -10.55 1.54 -6.22
N PRO A 469 -11.66 0.79 -6.10
CA PRO A 469 -11.70 -0.49 -5.40
C PRO A 469 -11.03 -1.59 -6.22
N ALA A 470 -10.43 -2.55 -5.52
CA ALA A 470 -9.91 -3.75 -6.17
C ALA A 470 -11.06 -4.58 -6.78
N PRO A 471 -10.84 -5.24 -7.93
CA PRO A 471 -11.88 -6.04 -8.57
C PRO A 471 -12.52 -7.09 -7.65
N SER A 472 -11.73 -7.70 -6.78
CA SER A 472 -12.17 -8.76 -5.84
C SER A 472 -13.12 -8.28 -4.74
N VAL A 473 -13.26 -6.97 -4.51
CA VAL A 473 -14.07 -6.41 -3.42
C VAL A 473 -15.18 -5.47 -3.90
N ARG A 474 -15.39 -5.39 -5.22
CA ARG A 474 -16.44 -4.56 -5.83
C ARG A 474 -17.85 -4.97 -5.36
N GLU A 475 -18.09 -6.26 -5.15
CA GLU A 475 -19.38 -6.74 -4.61
C GLU A 475 -19.62 -6.23 -3.19
N PHE A 476 -18.61 -6.31 -2.31
CA PHE A 476 -18.71 -5.77 -0.96
C PHE A 476 -19.06 -4.27 -0.96
N PHE A 477 -18.32 -3.46 -1.72
CA PHE A 477 -18.63 -2.02 -1.79
C PHE A 477 -19.96 -1.73 -2.49
N THR A 478 -20.39 -2.57 -3.43
CA THR A 478 -21.75 -2.48 -3.98
C THR A 478 -22.80 -2.66 -2.87
N THR A 479 -22.61 -3.62 -1.96
CA THR A 479 -23.51 -3.79 -0.80
C THR A 479 -23.46 -2.58 0.14
N VAL A 480 -22.29 -1.99 0.39
CA VAL A 480 -22.18 -0.74 1.17
C VAL A 480 -23.00 0.40 0.52
N PHE A 481 -22.98 0.49 -0.80
CA PHE A 481 -23.82 1.46 -1.51
C PHE A 481 -25.32 1.15 -1.36
N GLN A 482 -25.72 -0.13 -1.33
CA GLN A 482 -27.11 -0.52 -1.05
C GLN A 482 -27.54 -0.16 0.38
N ASP A 483 -26.65 -0.30 1.37
CA ASP A 483 -26.91 0.19 2.73
C ASP A 483 -27.24 1.69 2.72
N ALA A 484 -26.44 2.48 1.99
CA ALA A 484 -26.64 3.91 1.86
C ALA A 484 -28.00 4.27 1.22
N LEU A 485 -28.44 3.49 0.22
CA LEU A 485 -29.76 3.61 -0.39
C LEU A 485 -30.89 3.21 0.57
N GLY A 486 -30.73 2.11 1.30
CA GLY A 486 -31.71 1.56 2.24
C GLY A 486 -32.04 2.48 3.42
N THR A 487 -31.08 3.32 3.84
CA THR A 487 -31.34 4.37 4.84
C THR A 487 -32.39 5.41 4.42
N LYS A 488 -32.74 5.51 3.13
CA LYS A 488 -33.91 6.31 2.68
C LYS A 488 -35.24 5.78 3.22
N GLY A 489 -35.32 4.51 3.63
CA GLY A 489 -36.55 3.87 4.11
C GLY A 489 -36.92 4.19 5.57
N ALA A 490 -35.95 4.54 6.42
CA ALA A 490 -36.21 4.81 7.84
C ALA A 490 -36.76 6.24 8.09
N ASP A 491 -36.34 7.22 7.28
CA ASP A 491 -36.82 8.60 7.38
C ASP A 491 -38.24 8.79 6.80
N ALA A 492 -38.67 7.92 5.88
CA ALA A 492 -40.01 7.97 5.28
C ALA A 492 -41.12 7.52 6.25
N VAL A 493 -40.79 6.79 7.31
CA VAL A 493 -41.76 6.40 8.36
C VAL A 493 -41.93 7.54 9.38
N SER A 494 -40.86 8.30 9.67
CA SER A 494 -40.91 9.48 10.55
C SER A 494 -41.70 10.67 9.94
N ALA A 495 -41.68 10.81 8.61
CA ALA A 495 -42.47 11.85 7.93
C ALA A 495 -43.98 11.55 7.89
N LYS A 496 -44.40 10.28 8.05
CA LYS A 496 -45.82 9.88 8.01
C LYS A 496 -46.53 10.00 9.36
N GLU A 497 -45.79 10.18 10.45
CA GLU A 497 -46.35 10.44 11.79
C GLU A 497 -46.50 11.93 12.13
N ARG A 498 -45.99 12.85 11.30
CA ARG A 498 -46.18 14.31 11.48
C ARG A 498 -47.33 14.92 10.67
N SER A 499 -48.15 14.10 10.00
CA SER A 499 -49.31 14.55 9.22
C SER A 499 -50.62 13.91 9.69
N ARG A 500 -50.87 13.90 11.00
CA ARG A 500 -52.24 13.78 11.54
C ARG A 500 -52.64 15.14 12.12
N PRO A 501 -53.64 15.84 11.56
CA PRO A 501 -54.16 17.06 12.15
C PRO A 501 -55.00 16.71 13.39
N ASP A 502 -54.95 17.63 14.36
CA ASP A 502 -55.70 17.64 15.62
C ASP A 502 -57.16 17.16 15.48
N GLN A 503 -57.53 16.15 16.26
CA GLN A 503 -58.93 15.93 16.64
C GLN A 503 -59.12 16.49 18.05
N LEU A 504 -59.88 17.58 18.12
CA LEU A 504 -60.48 18.12 19.33
C LEU A 504 -61.27 17.03 20.08
N PRO A 505 -61.30 17.06 21.43
CA PRO A 505 -62.11 16.12 22.20
C PRO A 505 -63.59 16.52 22.14
N PRO A 506 -64.54 15.58 22.16
CA PRO A 506 -65.95 15.93 22.34
C PRO A 506 -66.22 16.23 23.82
N VAL A 507 -66.88 17.37 24.03
CA VAL A 507 -67.54 17.75 25.28
C VAL A 507 -68.80 16.91 25.46
N SER A 508 -69.06 16.55 26.71
CA SER A 508 -70.18 15.80 27.29
C SER A 508 -71.58 16.10 26.74
N GLU A 509 -72.48 15.11 26.78
CA GLU A 509 -73.78 15.21 27.47
C GLU A 509 -74.50 13.83 27.61
N LEU A 510 -74.89 13.54 28.86
CA LEU A 510 -76.19 12.99 29.33
C LEU A 510 -76.76 11.71 28.68
N GLN A 511 -76.57 10.55 29.33
CA GLN A 511 -77.55 9.82 30.17
C GLN A 511 -77.03 8.42 30.52
#